data_AF-A0A1Z9BSW9-F1
#
_entry.id   AF-A0A1Z9BSW9-F1
#
_cell.length_a   1.000
_cell.length_b   1.000
_cell.length_c   1.000
_cell.angle_alpha   90.00
_cell.angle_beta   90.00
_cell.angle_gamma   90.00
#
_symmetry.space_group_name_H-M   'P 1'
#
loop_
_entity.id
_entity.type
_entity.pdbx_description
1 polymer ?
#
loop_
_entity_poly.entity_id
_entity_poly.type
_entity_poly.pdbx_seq_one_letter_code
_entity_poly.pdbx_strand_id
1 'polypeptide(L)'
;IAAYKGWQDERNDPSSAIRHGDDSVLDAEAVRHAIELADRLAFDIPWQAGDFAIVDNRVVMHARGPFKGTRRVFASLAGMERQSFSLDGLDPKGAAS
;
A
#
# COMPACT_ATOMS: atom_id res chain seq x y z
N ILE A 1 10.45 -7.42 1.40
CA ILE A 1 10.74 -6.21 0.58
C ILE A 1 11.15 -5.03 1.47
N ALA A 2 10.24 -4.42 2.25
CA ALA A 2 10.57 -3.22 3.05
C ALA A 2 11.66 -3.47 4.11
N ALA A 3 11.58 -4.54 4.89
CA ALA A 3 12.62 -4.89 5.86
C ALA A 3 13.96 -5.23 5.19
N TYR A 4 13.96 -5.87 4.01
CA TYR A 4 15.18 -6.25 3.31
C TYR A 4 15.90 -5.03 2.72
N LYS A 5 15.13 -4.06 2.21
CA LYS A 5 15.66 -2.78 1.71
C LYS A 5 15.96 -1.77 2.82
N GLY A 6 15.30 -1.87 3.97
CA GLY A 6 15.18 -0.76 4.93
C GLY A 6 15.68 -1.02 6.34
N TRP A 7 15.88 -2.28 6.76
CA TRP A 7 16.49 -2.61 8.06
C TRP A 7 17.99 -2.82 7.89
N GLN A 8 18.66 -1.79 7.41
CA GLN A 8 20.12 -1.70 7.35
C GLN A 8 20.55 -0.65 8.38
N ASP A 9 20.80 -1.10 9.60
CA ASP A 9 21.30 -0.27 10.69
C ASP A 9 22.42 -1.00 11.45
N GLU A 10 23.04 -0.33 12.42
CA GLU A 10 24.15 -0.89 13.21
C GLU A 10 23.82 -2.20 13.94
N ARG A 11 22.53 -2.58 14.03
CA ARG A 11 22.05 -3.78 14.73
C ARG A 11 21.51 -4.86 13.79
N ASN A 12 21.35 -4.57 12.50
CA ASN A 12 20.73 -5.49 11.54
C ASN A 12 21.57 -5.64 10.26
N ASP A 13 21.98 -6.87 9.98
CA ASP A 13 22.45 -7.28 8.65
C ASP A 13 21.24 -7.65 7.77
N PRO A 14 20.95 -6.93 6.68
CA PRO A 14 19.81 -7.19 5.79
C PRO A 14 19.74 -8.62 5.26
N SER A 15 20.89 -9.30 5.14
CA SER A 15 20.99 -10.69 4.66
C SER A 15 20.51 -11.73 5.68
N SER A 16 20.36 -11.33 6.95
CA SER A 16 19.90 -12.20 8.05
C SER A 16 18.72 -11.65 8.84
N ALA A 17 18.33 -10.38 8.59
CA ALA A 17 17.25 -9.67 9.28
C ALA A 17 15.85 -10.22 8.95
N ILE A 18 15.70 -11.02 7.89
CA ILE A 18 14.44 -11.69 7.55
C ILE A 18 14.71 -13.17 7.27
N ARG A 19 13.92 -14.02 7.91
CA ARG A 19 13.96 -15.48 7.80
C ARG A 19 12.56 -16.01 7.51
N HIS A 20 12.49 -17.26 7.09
CA HIS A 20 11.24 -18.01 7.07
C HIS A 20 10.70 -18.19 8.50
N GLY A 21 9.44 -18.59 8.64
CA GLY A 21 8.81 -18.82 9.96
C GLY A 21 9.43 -19.97 10.77
N ASP A 22 10.33 -20.74 10.15
CA ASP A 22 11.11 -21.83 10.75
C ASP A 22 12.60 -21.44 10.97
N ASP A 23 12.92 -20.15 10.93
CA ASP A 23 14.26 -19.55 11.05
C ASP A 23 15.25 -19.87 9.91
N SER A 24 14.85 -20.63 8.89
CA SER A 24 15.68 -20.83 7.71
C SER A 24 15.90 -19.52 6.95
N VAL A 25 17.07 -19.40 6.30
CA VAL A 25 17.46 -18.19 5.57
C VAL A 25 16.59 -18.07 4.31
N LEU A 26 16.08 -16.86 4.04
CA LEU A 26 15.40 -16.59 2.78
C LEU A 26 16.38 -16.64 1.61
N ASP A 27 15.94 -17.19 0.47
CA ASP A 27 16.69 -17.09 -0.78
C ASP A 27 16.83 -15.62 -1.20
N ALA A 28 18.07 -15.12 -1.14
CA ALA A 28 18.40 -13.74 -1.47
C ALA A 28 18.05 -13.38 -2.93
N GLU A 29 18.17 -14.34 -3.85
CA GLU A 29 17.87 -14.11 -5.26
C GLU A 29 16.37 -13.98 -5.49
N ALA A 30 15.57 -14.84 -4.84
CA ALA A 30 14.12 -14.73 -4.85
C ALA A 30 13.64 -13.39 -4.26
N VAL A 31 14.24 -12.94 -3.14
CA VAL A 31 13.91 -11.65 -2.52
C VAL A 31 14.27 -10.48 -3.44
N ARG A 32 15.43 -10.53 -4.10
CA ARG A 32 15.85 -9.53 -5.09
C ARG A 32 14.89 -9.48 -6.28
N HIS A 33 14.47 -10.63 -6.79
CA HIS A 33 13.51 -10.69 -7.88
C HIS A 33 12.14 -10.09 -7.48
N ALA A 34 11.66 -10.39 -6.27
CA ALA A 34 10.42 -9.79 -5.75
C ALA A 34 10.52 -8.26 -5.61
N ILE A 35 11.70 -7.76 -5.23
CA ILE A 35 12.01 -6.32 -5.19
C ILE A 35 11.92 -5.69 -6.58
N GLU A 36 12.55 -6.29 -7.58
CA GLU A 36 12.54 -5.79 -8.96
C GLU A 36 11.13 -5.76 -9.54
N LEU A 37 10.33 -6.80 -9.25
CA LEU A 37 8.92 -6.85 -9.63
C LEU A 37 8.11 -5.73 -8.95
N ALA A 38 8.31 -5.51 -7.66
CA ALA A 38 7.61 -4.45 -6.93
C ALA A 38 7.97 -3.06 -7.48
N ASP A 39 9.26 -2.81 -7.75
CA ASP A 39 9.70 -1.52 -8.32
C ASP A 39 9.14 -1.32 -9.74
N ARG A 40 9.05 -2.38 -10.55
CA ARG A 40 8.49 -2.32 -11.91
C ARG A 40 6.97 -2.09 -11.93
N LEU A 41 6.26 -2.61 -10.94
CA LEU A 41 4.80 -2.50 -10.82
C LEU A 41 4.35 -1.25 -10.05
N ALA A 42 5.27 -0.61 -9.33
CA ALA A 42 5.00 0.63 -8.62
C ALA A 42 4.78 1.78 -9.60
N PHE A 43 3.96 2.74 -9.19
CA PHE A 43 3.77 4.00 -9.88
C PHE A 43 3.66 5.13 -8.86
N ASP A 44 4.08 6.33 -9.25
CA ASP A 44 4.03 7.51 -8.41
C ASP A 44 2.68 8.21 -8.53
N ILE A 45 2.15 8.65 -7.40
CA ILE A 45 0.97 9.52 -7.34
C ILE A 45 1.46 10.97 -7.17
N PRO A 46 1.26 11.86 -8.16
CA PRO A 46 1.67 13.26 -8.08
C PRO A 46 0.68 14.05 -7.23
N TRP A 47 0.73 13.85 -5.91
CA TRP A 47 -0.18 14.45 -4.92
C TRP A 47 -0.33 15.97 -5.08
N GLN A 48 -1.58 16.42 -5.12
CA GLN A 48 -2.01 17.80 -4.98
C GLN A 48 -2.77 18.00 -3.67
N ALA A 49 -2.88 19.25 -3.22
CA ALA A 49 -3.69 19.57 -2.05
C ALA A 49 -5.17 19.25 -2.32
N GLY A 50 -5.77 18.44 -1.45
CA GLY A 50 -7.16 17.99 -1.58
C GLY A 50 -7.31 16.58 -2.15
N ASP A 51 -6.25 16.00 -2.71
CA ASP A 51 -6.26 14.61 -3.15
C ASP A 51 -6.41 13.65 -1.96
N PHE A 52 -7.13 12.56 -2.19
CA PHE A 52 -7.19 11.43 -1.28
C PHE A 52 -7.07 10.12 -2.08
N ALA A 53 -6.45 9.11 -1.48
CA ALA A 53 -6.39 7.77 -2.03
C ALA A 53 -7.01 6.79 -1.03
N ILE A 54 -7.77 5.83 -1.55
CA ILE A 54 -8.26 4.68 -0.79
C ILE A 54 -7.40 3.50 -1.19
N VAL A 55 -6.81 2.84 -0.20
CA VAL A 55 -5.92 1.70 -0.40
C VAL A 55 -6.59 0.47 0.20
N ASP A 56 -6.86 -0.55 -0.63
CA ASP A 56 -7.17 -1.88 -0.11
C ASP A 56 -5.86 -2.54 0.36
N ASN A 57 -5.65 -2.49 1.68
CA ASN A 57 -4.43 -2.96 2.33
C ASN A 57 -4.23 -4.48 2.24
N ARG A 58 -5.14 -5.24 1.60
CA ARG A 58 -4.96 -6.67 1.31
C ARG A 58 -4.22 -6.94 0.02
N VAL A 59 -4.34 -6.04 -0.96
CA VAL A 59 -3.86 -6.28 -2.33
C VAL A 59 -2.89 -5.21 -2.83
N VAL A 60 -2.77 -4.10 -2.12
CA VAL A 60 -1.83 -3.02 -2.47
C VAL A 60 -0.78 -2.85 -1.39
N MET A 61 0.49 -2.88 -1.82
CA MET A 61 1.61 -2.35 -1.04
C MET A 61 1.79 -0.87 -1.36
N HIS A 62 2.11 -0.06 -0.36
CA HIS A 62 2.39 1.37 -0.54
C HIS A 62 3.73 1.73 0.11
N ALA A 63 4.40 2.73 -0.47
CA ALA A 63 5.66 3.28 0.03
C ALA A 63 5.67 4.79 -0.18
N ARG A 64 6.69 5.48 0.34
CA ARG A 64 6.97 6.88 -0.02
C ARG A 64 8.34 6.98 -0.66
N GLY A 65 8.42 7.72 -1.76
CA GLY A 65 9.70 8.20 -2.28
C GLY A 65 10.27 9.35 -1.44
N PRO A 66 11.57 9.65 -1.62
CA PRO A 66 12.21 10.85 -1.08
C PRO A 66 11.47 12.13 -1.51
N PHE A 67 11.51 13.16 -0.67
CA PHE A 67 10.87 14.46 -0.95
C PHE A 67 11.71 15.59 -0.36
N LYS A 68 11.67 16.77 -0.99
CA LYS A 68 12.34 17.99 -0.50
C LYS A 68 11.31 19.07 -0.18
N GLY A 69 11.45 19.72 0.97
CA GLY A 69 10.54 20.76 1.46
C GLY A 69 9.50 20.22 2.45
N THR A 70 8.44 21.00 2.68
CA THR A 70 7.37 20.64 3.63
C THR A 70 6.26 19.88 2.93
N ARG A 71 5.97 18.65 3.40
CA ARG A 71 4.84 17.83 2.95
C ARG A 71 4.04 17.35 4.16
N ARG A 72 2.71 17.45 4.08
CA ARG A 72 1.79 16.92 5.08
C ARG A 72 0.83 15.95 4.39
N VAL A 73 0.77 14.72 4.89
CA VAL A 73 -0.15 13.67 4.44
C VAL A 73 -0.86 13.14 5.68
N PHE A 74 -2.19 13.02 5.61
CA PHE A 74 -3.00 12.43 6.66
C PHE A 74 -3.37 11.01 6.28
N ALA A 75 -3.60 10.16 7.28
CA ALA A 75 -4.02 8.78 7.07
C ALA A 75 -5.11 8.41 8.08
N SER A 76 -6.00 7.50 7.67
CA SER A 76 -6.98 6.85 8.54
C SER A 76 -6.99 5.35 8.22
N LEU A 77 -7.22 4.52 9.24
CA LEU A 77 -7.36 3.08 9.11
C LEU A 77 -8.84 2.73 9.29
N ALA A 78 -9.37 1.91 8.38
CA ALA A 78 -10.77 1.52 8.40
C ALA A 78 -10.91 -0.01 8.32
N GLY A 79 -11.93 -0.53 8.98
CA GLY A 79 -12.40 -1.90 8.75
C GLY A 79 -13.11 -1.99 7.40
N MET A 80 -13.03 -3.17 6.77
CA MET A 80 -13.82 -3.42 5.56
C MET A 80 -15.26 -3.75 5.96
N GLU A 81 -16.19 -2.89 5.58
CA GLU A 81 -17.62 -3.11 5.73
C GLU A 81 -18.29 -3.08 4.36
N ARG A 82 -19.18 -4.04 4.09
CA ARG A 82 -20.07 -3.97 2.93
C ARG A 82 -21.22 -3.04 3.28
N GLN A 83 -21.18 -1.83 2.73
CA GLN A 83 -22.30 -0.91 2.79
C GLN A 83 -23.33 -1.33 1.73
N SER A 84 -24.55 -1.65 2.16
CA SER A 84 -25.70 -1.76 1.25
C SER A 84 -26.39 -0.40 1.20
N PHE A 85 -26.39 0.24 0.03
CA PHE A 85 -27.20 1.43 -0.18
C PHE A 85 -28.64 0.99 -0.48
N SER A 86 -29.58 1.34 0.41
CA SER A 86 -31.00 1.25 0.07
C SER A 86 -31.35 2.45 -0.81
N LEU A 87 -31.91 2.21 -2.00
CA LEU A 87 -32.45 3.25 -2.87
C LEU A 87 -33.90 3.59 -2.46
N ASP A 88 -34.17 3.69 -1.16
CA ASP A 88 -35.49 4.12 -0.69
C ASP A 88 -35.67 5.60 -0.98
N GLY A 89 -36.43 5.91 -2.05
CA GLY A 89 -36.81 7.29 -2.39
C GLY A 89 -36.72 7.68 -3.87
N LEU A 90 -36.18 6.83 -4.75
CA LEU A 90 -36.29 7.02 -6.21
C LEU A 90 -37.56 6.32 -6.71
N ASP A 91 -38.71 6.96 -6.54
CA ASP A 91 -39.96 6.51 -7.15
C ASP A 91 -39.87 6.71 -8.68
N PRO A 92 -39.90 5.65 -9.52
CA PRO A 92 -39.79 5.80 -10.98
C PRO A 92 -41.10 6.28 -11.64
N LYS A 93 -42.16 6.57 -10.88
CA LYS A 93 -43.47 6.99 -11.43
C LYS A 93 -43.62 8.51 -11.52
N GLY A 94 -42.91 9.12 -12.45
CA GLY A 94 -43.11 10.54 -12.82
C GLY A 94 -42.85 10.87 -14.29
N ALA A 95 -42.44 9.91 -15.12
CA ALA A 95 -42.12 10.11 -16.52
C ALA A 95 -43.04 9.31 -17.44
N ALA A 96 -44.34 9.64 -17.42
CA ALA A 96 -45.23 9.38 -18.56
C ALA A 96 -46.43 10.35 -18.42
N SER A 97 -46.63 11.10 -19.49
CA SER A 97 -47.71 12.06 -19.77
C SER A 97 -49.11 11.59 -19.38
#